data_AF-A0A7S2H7D7-F1
#
_entry.id   AF-A0A7S2H7D7-F1
#
_cell.length_a   1.000
_cell.length_b   1.000
_cell.length_c   1.000
_cell.angle_alpha   90.00
_cell.angle_beta   90.00
_cell.angle_gamma   90.00
#
_symmetry.space_group_name_H-M   'P 1'
#
loop_
_entity.id
_entity.type
_entity.pdbx_description
1 polymer ?
#
loop_
_entity_poly.entity_id
_entity_poly.type
_entity_poly.pdbx_seq_one_letter_code
_entity_poly.pdbx_strand_id
1 'polypeptide(L)'
;QLQIDGKPTMWSNTTGWKAARSPITYDSLYNGEAYDARRAAEVDGWTSPGFDDAAWDVAQVASSVANHAVLSSALFEPTIAVDSLPPVSISSPTAGVQVIDFGQNLAGVVRLTGFRCTRGQQVTIRHAELLMHPPYGPRNGSIYTGNLRKANATDVYTCLG
;
A
#
# COMPACT_ATOMS: atom_id res chain seq x y z
N GLN A 1 -25.99 -0.58 -2.54
CA GLN A 1 -27.31 0.04 -2.31
C GLN A 1 -27.23 0.82 -1.01
N LEU A 2 -27.62 2.10 -1.02
CA LEU A 2 -27.79 2.87 0.21
C LEU A 2 -29.28 2.94 0.54
N GLN A 3 -29.64 2.66 1.78
CA GLN A 3 -30.99 2.85 2.30
C GLN A 3 -30.98 3.94 3.39
N ILE A 4 -31.99 4.81 3.36
CA ILE A 4 -32.28 5.80 4.41
C ILE A 4 -33.72 5.53 4.85
N ASP A 5 -33.95 5.32 6.14
CA ASP A 5 -35.26 5.00 6.73
C ASP A 5 -35.97 3.81 6.05
N GLY A 6 -35.21 2.77 5.72
CA GLY A 6 -35.72 1.57 5.04
C GLY A 6 -36.07 1.78 3.56
N LYS A 7 -35.85 2.98 3.01
CA LYS A 7 -36.09 3.30 1.60
C LYS A 7 -34.77 3.26 0.81
N PRO A 8 -34.69 2.47 -0.28
CA PRO A 8 -33.57 2.55 -1.21
C PRO A 8 -33.45 3.96 -1.76
N THR A 9 -32.32 4.62 -1.47
CA THR A 9 -32.06 6.00 -1.87
C THR A 9 -30.96 6.10 -2.93
N MET A 10 -30.05 5.12 -2.99
CA MET A 10 -29.09 5.01 -4.09
C MET A 10 -28.90 3.57 -4.57
N TRP A 11 -28.83 3.43 -5.89
CA TRP A 11 -28.47 2.22 -6.61
C TRP A 11 -27.19 2.49 -7.38
N SER A 12 -26.22 1.58 -7.29
CA SER A 12 -25.09 1.62 -8.21
C SER A 12 -25.60 1.15 -9.57
N ASN A 13 -25.50 1.99 -10.60
CA ASN A 13 -25.72 1.54 -11.97
C ASN A 13 -24.51 0.71 -12.42
N THR A 14 -24.77 -0.33 -13.20
CA THR A 14 -23.71 -1.17 -13.77
C THR A 14 -22.94 -0.46 -14.89
N THR A 15 -23.38 0.74 -15.29
CA THR A 15 -22.85 1.54 -16.40
C THR A 15 -22.58 2.97 -15.95
N GLY A 16 -21.58 3.64 -16.51
CA GLY A 16 -21.29 5.06 -16.22
C GLY A 16 -20.24 5.30 -15.15
N TRP A 17 -19.73 4.25 -14.50
CA TRP A 17 -18.48 4.34 -13.74
C TRP A 17 -17.32 4.68 -14.67
N LYS A 18 -16.41 5.51 -14.18
CA LYS A 18 -15.16 5.84 -14.87
C LYS A 18 -13.94 5.33 -14.10
N ALA A 19 -12.83 5.16 -14.80
CA ALA A 19 -11.57 4.71 -14.24
C ALA A 19 -10.40 5.50 -14.81
N ALA A 20 -9.36 5.67 -14.01
CA ALA A 20 -8.10 6.28 -14.40
C ALA A 20 -6.91 5.49 -13.82
N ARG A 21 -5.71 5.86 -14.24
CA ARG A 21 -4.48 5.27 -13.70
C ARG A 21 -4.29 5.67 -12.23
N SER A 22 -4.08 4.66 -11.40
CA SER A 22 -3.86 4.85 -9.96
C SER A 22 -2.48 5.45 -9.67
N PRO A 23 -2.35 6.19 -8.55
CA PRO A 23 -1.05 6.48 -7.93
C PRO A 23 -0.31 5.23 -7.48
N ILE A 24 -1.04 4.14 -7.18
CA ILE A 24 -0.46 2.80 -6.98
C ILE A 24 -0.13 2.23 -8.36
N THR A 25 1.16 2.17 -8.68
CA THR A 25 1.70 1.76 -9.98
C THR A 25 2.08 0.28 -10.04
N TYR A 26 2.26 -0.34 -8.88
CA TYR A 26 2.49 -1.78 -8.71
C TYR A 26 1.95 -2.18 -7.34
N ASP A 27 1.33 -3.36 -7.25
CA ASP A 27 0.87 -3.94 -5.99
C ASP A 27 1.01 -5.47 -6.04
N SER A 28 1.55 -6.04 -4.97
CA SER A 28 1.75 -7.48 -4.81
C SER A 28 1.88 -7.85 -3.34
N LEU A 29 1.06 -8.81 -2.91
CA LEU A 29 1.12 -9.36 -1.55
C LEU A 29 2.52 -9.86 -1.12
N TYR A 30 3.35 -10.33 -2.06
CA TYR A 30 4.70 -10.82 -1.75
C TYR A 30 5.79 -9.80 -2.01
N ASN A 31 5.60 -8.94 -3.02
CA ASN A 31 6.69 -8.11 -3.51
C ASN A 31 6.62 -6.67 -3.03
N GLY A 32 5.51 -6.25 -2.45
CA GLY A 32 5.26 -4.89 -1.97
C GLY A 32 4.50 -4.04 -2.98
N GLU A 33 4.47 -2.74 -2.70
CA GLU A 33 3.72 -1.73 -3.46
C GLU A 33 4.64 -0.64 -4.01
N ALA A 34 4.36 -0.13 -5.22
CA ALA A 34 5.01 1.09 -5.73
C ALA A 34 3.98 2.22 -5.89
N TYR A 35 4.14 3.28 -5.11
CA TYR A 35 3.27 4.45 -5.09
C TYR A 35 3.96 5.67 -5.69
N ASP A 36 3.32 6.37 -6.62
CA ASP A 36 3.79 7.63 -7.19
C ASP A 36 2.92 8.81 -6.76
N ALA A 37 3.42 9.56 -5.77
CA ALA A 37 2.68 10.70 -5.21
C ALA A 37 2.48 11.84 -6.20
N ARG A 38 3.25 11.89 -7.30
CA ARG A 38 3.03 12.87 -8.37
C ARG A 38 1.71 12.63 -9.09
N ARG A 39 1.32 11.36 -9.27
CA ARG A 39 0.01 10.98 -9.83
C ARG A 39 -1.11 11.20 -8.83
N ALA A 40 -0.86 11.02 -7.54
CA ALA A 40 -1.86 11.29 -6.50
C ALA A 40 -2.33 12.75 -6.55
N ALA A 41 -1.40 13.69 -6.76
CA ALA A 41 -1.73 15.10 -6.90
C ALA A 41 -2.58 15.41 -8.16
N GLU A 42 -2.50 14.59 -9.21
CA GLU A 42 -3.31 14.75 -10.43
C GLU A 42 -4.78 14.35 -10.23
N VAL A 43 -5.06 13.56 -9.20
CA VAL A 43 -6.41 13.05 -8.88
C VAL A 43 -6.86 13.49 -7.49
N ASP A 44 -6.32 14.59 -6.96
CA ASP A 44 -6.73 15.10 -5.65
C ASP A 44 -8.24 15.42 -5.63
N GLY A 45 -8.93 14.97 -4.59
CA GLY A 45 -10.39 15.10 -4.47
C GLY A 45 -11.24 14.09 -5.26
N TRP A 46 -10.66 13.11 -5.96
CA TRP A 46 -11.41 12.14 -6.79
C TRP A 46 -12.49 11.33 -6.07
N THR A 47 -12.39 11.20 -4.74
CA THR A 47 -13.40 10.51 -3.90
C THR A 47 -14.56 11.41 -3.48
N SER A 48 -14.53 12.69 -3.84
CA SER A 48 -15.53 13.69 -3.47
C SER A 48 -16.48 14.00 -4.64
N PRO A 49 -17.76 14.31 -4.37
CA PRO A 49 -18.67 14.80 -5.40
C PRO A 49 -18.13 16.07 -6.08
N GLY A 50 -18.39 16.21 -7.37
CA GLY A 50 -17.99 17.40 -8.14
C GLY A 50 -16.54 17.38 -8.64
N PHE A 51 -15.79 16.30 -8.43
CA PHE A 51 -14.52 16.07 -9.11
C PHE A 51 -14.71 16.03 -10.63
N ASP A 52 -13.82 16.68 -11.39
CA ASP A 52 -13.83 16.65 -12.85
C ASP A 52 -13.16 15.37 -13.36
N ASP A 53 -13.98 14.38 -13.72
CA ASP A 53 -13.56 13.10 -14.28
C ASP A 53 -13.69 13.05 -15.82
N ALA A 54 -13.77 14.20 -16.51
CA ALA A 54 -13.98 14.25 -17.95
C ALA A 54 -12.90 13.49 -18.76
N ALA A 55 -11.67 13.46 -18.25
CA ALA A 55 -10.55 12.76 -18.88
C ALA A 55 -10.44 11.27 -18.53
N TRP A 56 -11.31 10.75 -17.65
CA TRP A 56 -11.27 9.34 -17.24
C TRP A 56 -11.99 8.45 -18.26
N ASP A 57 -11.50 7.22 -18.40
CA ASP A 57 -12.09 6.23 -19.30
C ASP A 57 -13.38 5.67 -18.72
N VAL A 58 -14.35 5.35 -19.57
CA VAL A 58 -15.56 4.63 -19.14
C VAL A 58 -15.18 3.19 -18.75
N ALA A 59 -15.53 2.79 -17.53
CA ALA A 59 -15.26 1.44 -17.03
C ALA A 59 -16.05 0.39 -17.82
N GLN A 60 -15.40 -0.74 -18.10
CA GLN A 60 -16.02 -1.88 -18.77
C GLN A 60 -16.51 -2.89 -17.74
N VAL A 61 -17.63 -3.56 -18.06
CA VAL A 61 -18.12 -4.68 -17.26
C VAL A 61 -17.12 -5.82 -17.38
N ALA A 62 -16.58 -6.27 -16.24
CA ALA A 62 -15.60 -7.36 -16.21
C ALA A 62 -16.24 -8.69 -16.65
N SER A 63 -15.59 -9.40 -17.57
CA SER A 63 -16.04 -10.71 -18.08
C SER A 63 -15.45 -11.89 -17.29
N SER A 64 -15.09 -11.69 -16.02
CA SER A 64 -14.24 -12.63 -15.28
C SER A 64 -14.99 -13.85 -14.72
N VAL A 65 -14.23 -14.86 -14.30
CA VAL A 65 -14.70 -16.08 -13.61
C VAL A 65 -15.56 -15.78 -12.36
N ALA A 66 -15.41 -14.59 -11.77
CA ALA A 66 -16.23 -14.14 -10.64
C ALA A 66 -17.71 -13.99 -11.02
N ASN A 67 -18.04 -13.85 -12.30
CA ASN A 67 -19.43 -13.81 -12.77
C ASN A 67 -20.18 -15.14 -12.57
N HIS A 68 -19.46 -16.23 -12.27
CA HIS A 68 -20.04 -17.53 -11.92
C HIS A 68 -19.89 -17.86 -10.42
N ALA A 69 -19.30 -16.98 -9.62
CA ALA A 69 -19.17 -17.18 -8.18
C ALA A 69 -20.48 -16.84 -7.47
N VAL A 70 -20.81 -17.62 -6.44
CA VAL A 70 -21.93 -17.30 -5.54
C VAL A 70 -21.43 -16.30 -4.50
N LEU A 71 -22.02 -15.11 -4.47
CA LEU A 71 -21.76 -14.14 -3.42
C LEU A 71 -22.34 -14.63 -2.09
N SER A 72 -21.53 -14.62 -1.04
CA SER A 72 -21.93 -14.97 0.32
C SER A 72 -21.35 -13.97 1.30
N SER A 73 -22.04 -13.76 2.42
CA SER A 73 -21.53 -12.96 3.54
C SER A 73 -20.32 -13.64 4.17
N ALA A 74 -19.29 -12.87 4.50
CA ALA A 74 -18.19 -13.36 5.33
C ALA A 74 -18.72 -13.77 6.72
N LEU A 75 -18.25 -14.91 7.25
CA LEU A 75 -18.63 -15.44 8.56
C LEU A 75 -17.49 -15.32 9.59
N PHE A 76 -16.52 -14.45 9.32
CA PHE A 76 -15.33 -14.20 10.13
C PHE A 76 -15.00 -12.71 10.13
N GLU A 77 -14.18 -12.27 11.07
CA GLU A 77 -13.80 -10.87 11.24
C GLU A 77 -12.99 -10.35 10.04
N PRO A 78 -13.22 -9.10 9.59
CA PRO A 78 -12.42 -8.52 8.52
C PRO A 78 -10.98 -8.28 8.98
N THR A 79 -10.05 -8.33 8.04
CA THR A 79 -8.67 -7.86 8.28
C THR A 79 -8.68 -6.34 8.46
N ILE A 80 -8.32 -5.88 9.67
CA ILE A 80 -8.20 -4.47 10.02
C ILE A 80 -6.88 -4.21 10.73
N ALA A 81 -6.39 -2.97 10.69
CA ALA A 81 -5.30 -2.56 11.56
C ALA A 81 -5.83 -2.48 13.01
N VAL A 82 -5.36 -3.38 13.87
CA VAL A 82 -5.80 -3.49 15.27
C VAL A 82 -4.93 -2.68 16.24
N ASP A 83 -3.71 -2.35 15.84
CA ASP A 83 -2.75 -1.62 16.67
C ASP A 83 -1.73 -0.86 15.79
N SER A 84 -0.97 0.06 16.42
CA SER A 84 0.11 0.83 15.82
C SER A 84 1.30 0.89 16.78
N LEU A 85 2.42 0.30 16.39
CA LEU A 85 3.64 0.29 17.19
C LEU A 85 4.63 1.37 16.68
N PRO A 86 5.00 2.37 17.49
CA PRO A 86 6.11 3.26 17.15
C PRO A 86 7.45 2.49 17.21
N PRO A 87 8.47 2.93 16.47
CA PRO A 87 9.78 2.30 16.53
C PRO A 87 10.45 2.52 17.89
N VAL A 88 11.15 1.51 18.39
CA VAL A 88 11.92 1.57 19.65
C VAL A 88 13.36 2.03 19.42
N SER A 89 13.90 1.84 18.22
CA SER A 89 15.21 2.39 17.85
C SER A 89 15.36 2.61 16.35
N ILE A 90 16.29 3.51 15.99
CA ILE A 90 16.71 3.76 14.62
C ILE A 90 18.23 3.72 14.59
N SER A 91 18.80 2.96 13.68
CA SER A 91 20.25 2.86 13.47
C SER A 91 20.63 3.15 12.02
N SER A 92 21.92 3.32 11.75
CA SER A 92 22.44 3.56 10.40
C SER A 92 23.69 2.70 10.16
N PRO A 93 23.51 1.40 9.85
CA PRO A 93 24.64 0.48 9.65
C PRO A 93 25.49 0.84 8.43
N THR A 94 25.00 1.68 7.52
CA THR A 94 25.75 2.23 6.37
C THR A 94 25.21 3.61 6.04
N ALA A 95 26.06 4.48 5.50
CA ALA A 95 25.66 5.83 5.09
C ALA A 95 24.46 5.80 4.13
N GLY A 96 23.45 6.63 4.39
CA GLY A 96 22.23 6.72 3.58
C GLY A 96 21.21 5.59 3.81
N VAL A 97 21.46 4.66 4.73
CA VAL A 97 20.54 3.57 5.08
C VAL A 97 20.15 3.69 6.55
N GLN A 98 18.84 3.75 6.81
CA GLN A 98 18.29 3.65 8.16
C GLN A 98 17.67 2.26 8.36
N VAL A 99 17.93 1.66 9.52
CA VAL A 99 17.26 0.45 9.98
C VAL A 99 16.42 0.83 11.19
N ILE A 100 15.11 0.60 11.07
CA ILE A 100 14.10 0.96 12.06
C ILE A 100 13.68 -0.33 12.76
N ASP A 101 13.86 -0.39 14.08
CA ASP A 101 13.46 -1.51 14.91
C ASP A 101 12.17 -1.16 15.67
N PHE A 102 11.14 -1.99 15.51
CA PHE A 102 9.87 -1.86 16.21
C PHE A 102 9.83 -2.61 17.55
N GLY A 103 10.88 -3.36 17.88
CA GLY A 103 10.98 -4.15 19.12
C GLY A 103 10.10 -5.40 19.13
N GLN A 104 9.35 -5.64 18.06
CA GLN A 104 8.43 -6.76 17.89
C GLN A 104 8.41 -7.19 16.42
N ASN A 105 8.52 -8.49 16.18
CA ASN A 105 8.21 -9.05 14.86
C ASN A 105 6.67 -9.08 14.69
N LEU A 106 6.16 -8.48 13.63
CA LEU A 106 4.73 -8.24 13.41
C LEU A 106 4.33 -8.42 11.95
N ALA A 107 3.04 -8.59 11.70
CA ALA A 107 2.46 -8.57 10.37
C ALA A 107 1.63 -7.29 10.18
N GLY A 108 1.89 -6.55 9.11
CA GLY A 108 1.22 -5.29 8.83
C GLY A 108 1.95 -4.47 7.77
N VAL A 109 1.71 -3.16 7.78
CA VAL A 109 2.32 -2.19 6.87
C VAL A 109 2.91 -1.04 7.68
N VAL A 110 3.95 -0.40 7.13
CA VAL A 110 4.59 0.75 7.78
C VAL A 110 3.91 2.04 7.33
N ARG A 111 3.61 2.92 8.30
CA ARG A 111 3.24 4.31 8.01
C ARG A 111 4.46 5.19 8.13
N LEU A 112 4.88 5.81 7.03
CA LEU A 112 5.92 6.83 7.02
C LEU A 112 5.30 8.22 7.20
N THR A 113 5.85 9.02 8.11
CA THR A 113 5.44 10.41 8.32
C THR A 113 6.66 11.31 8.52
N GLY A 114 6.50 12.61 8.28
CA GLY A 114 7.49 13.63 8.64
C GLY A 114 8.84 13.58 7.89
N PHE A 115 8.96 12.78 6.83
CA PHE A 115 10.18 12.75 6.02
C PHE A 115 10.13 13.81 4.92
N ARG A 116 11.31 14.32 4.57
CA ARG A 116 11.50 15.27 3.47
C ARG A 116 12.18 14.53 2.33
N CYS A 117 11.70 14.76 1.11
CA CYS A 117 12.32 14.22 -0.08
C CYS A 117 12.08 15.16 -1.25
N THR A 118 12.96 15.11 -2.22
CA THR A 118 12.84 15.91 -3.44
C THR A 118 11.81 15.29 -4.39
N ARG A 119 11.12 16.11 -5.19
CA ARG A 119 10.16 15.63 -6.19
C ARG A 119 10.82 14.59 -7.11
N GLY A 120 10.18 13.43 -7.26
CA GLY A 120 10.67 12.32 -8.07
C GLY A 120 11.72 11.43 -7.40
N GLN A 121 12.23 11.80 -6.22
CA GLN A 121 13.07 10.93 -5.42
C GLN A 121 12.28 9.69 -4.98
N GLN A 122 12.93 8.54 -5.01
CA GLN A 122 12.36 7.29 -4.54
C GLN A 122 12.82 6.99 -3.11
N VAL A 123 11.87 6.68 -2.25
CA VAL A 123 12.09 6.10 -0.92
C VAL A 123 11.77 4.62 -1.02
N THR A 124 12.77 3.78 -0.72
CA THR A 124 12.63 2.32 -0.73
C THR A 124 12.52 1.81 0.69
N ILE A 125 11.43 1.10 1.00
CA ILE A 125 11.19 0.49 2.30
C ILE A 125 11.31 -1.02 2.14
N ARG A 126 12.24 -1.64 2.87
CA ARG A 126 12.44 -3.09 2.86
C ARG A 126 12.10 -3.66 4.23
N HIS A 127 11.34 -4.74 4.25
CA HIS A 127 10.94 -5.41 5.47
C HIS A 127 11.79 -6.66 5.72
N ALA A 128 12.11 -6.94 6.98
CA ALA A 128 12.89 -8.10 7.40
C ALA A 128 12.58 -8.47 8.85
N GLU A 129 12.67 -9.76 9.16
CA GLU A 129 12.46 -10.28 10.52
C GLU A 129 13.73 -10.31 11.37
N LEU A 130 14.90 -10.27 10.71
CA LEU A 130 16.20 -10.48 11.33
C LEU A 130 17.20 -9.42 10.90
N LEU A 131 18.16 -9.13 11.79
CA LEU A 131 19.36 -8.36 11.46
C LEU A 131 20.54 -9.31 11.23
N MET A 132 21.41 -8.92 10.32
CA MET A 132 22.72 -9.55 10.13
C MET A 132 23.60 -9.25 11.34
N HIS A 133 24.35 -10.26 11.79
CA HIS A 133 25.39 -10.12 12.81
C HIS A 133 26.57 -11.03 12.46
N PRO A 134 27.82 -10.69 12.83
CA PRO A 134 28.96 -11.57 12.59
C PRO A 134 28.78 -12.95 13.24
N PRO A 135 29.20 -14.07 12.60
CA PRO A 135 29.81 -14.15 11.26
C PRO A 135 28.78 -14.19 10.10
N TYR A 136 27.48 -14.13 10.41
CA TYR A 136 26.38 -14.29 9.47
C TYR A 136 26.01 -12.94 8.81
N GLY A 137 26.87 -12.49 7.90
CA GLY A 137 26.59 -11.38 6.99
C GLY A 137 27.73 -10.35 6.92
N PRO A 138 27.86 -9.63 5.79
CA PRO A 138 28.99 -8.72 5.57
C PRO A 138 28.87 -7.40 6.37
N ARG A 139 27.70 -7.09 6.92
CA ARG A 139 27.42 -5.81 7.60
C ARG A 139 26.55 -6.01 8.84
N ASN A 140 27.15 -5.90 10.02
CA ASN A 140 26.45 -5.98 11.30
C ASN A 140 25.32 -4.93 11.36
N GLY A 141 24.15 -5.32 11.85
CA GLY A 141 22.98 -4.45 12.00
C GLY A 141 22.22 -4.12 10.70
N SER A 142 22.68 -4.58 9.53
CA SER A 142 21.87 -4.51 8.30
C SER A 142 20.74 -5.55 8.32
N ILE A 143 19.64 -5.31 7.61
CA ILE A 143 18.55 -6.27 7.54
C ILE A 143 18.96 -7.58 6.82
N TYR A 144 18.45 -8.71 7.29
CA TYR A 144 18.58 -10.02 6.65
C TYR A 144 17.26 -10.42 5.99
N THR A 145 17.31 -10.71 4.68
CA THR A 145 16.13 -11.05 3.87
C THR A 145 16.23 -12.41 3.18
N GLY A 146 17.28 -13.19 3.47
CA GLY A 146 17.51 -14.49 2.83
C GLY A 146 16.40 -15.51 3.10
N ASN A 147 15.76 -15.44 4.27
CA ASN A 147 14.64 -16.31 4.63
C ASN A 147 13.34 -15.97 3.88
N LEU A 148 13.23 -14.77 3.27
CA LEU A 148 12.04 -14.36 2.52
C LEU A 148 11.94 -15.03 1.14
N ARG A 149 13.00 -15.73 0.71
CA ARG A 149 13.07 -16.48 -0.55
C ARG A 149 12.81 -15.59 -1.77
N LYS A 150 11.63 -15.72 -2.41
CA LYS A 150 11.26 -14.99 -3.62
C LYS A 150 10.39 -13.75 -3.33
N ALA A 151 9.99 -13.53 -2.08
CA ALA A 151 9.25 -12.34 -1.70
C ALA A 151 10.23 -11.17 -1.57
N ASN A 152 10.02 -10.12 -2.37
CA ASN A 152 10.84 -8.91 -2.26
C ASN A 152 10.52 -8.13 -0.98
N ALA A 153 9.25 -8.15 -0.52
CA ALA A 153 8.76 -7.40 0.63
C ALA A 153 9.25 -5.94 0.66
N THR A 154 9.18 -5.28 -0.50
CA THR A 154 9.80 -3.97 -0.72
C THR A 154 8.77 -3.00 -1.30
N ASP A 155 8.52 -1.92 -0.56
CA ASP A 155 7.69 -0.83 -1.02
C ASP A 155 8.54 0.30 -1.59
N VAL A 156 8.00 1.02 -2.57
CA VAL A 156 8.64 2.17 -3.20
C VAL A 156 7.68 3.34 -3.22
N TYR A 157 8.10 4.47 -2.66
CA TYR A 157 7.36 5.71 -2.70
C TYR A 157 8.11 6.75 -3.54
N THR A 158 7.50 7.21 -4.64
CA THR A 158 8.03 8.31 -5.45
C THR A 158 7.45 9.64 -4.97
N CYS A 159 8.35 10.53 -4.57
CA CYS A 159 8.00 11.76 -3.87
C CYS A 159 7.36 12.85 -4.74
N LEU A 160 6.46 13.62 -4.14
CA LEU A 160 5.84 14.79 -4.76
C LEU A 160 6.70 16.06 -4.65
N GLY A 161 7.56 16.14 -3.61
CA GLY A 161 8.39 17.30 -3.27
C GLY A 161 7.96 17.96 -1.96
#